data_AF-A0A1D3JFM9-F1
#
_entry.id   AF-A0A1D3JFM9-F1
#
_cell.length_a   1.000
_cell.length_b   1.000
_cell.length_c   1.000
_cell.angle_alpha   90.00
_cell.angle_beta   90.00
_cell.angle_gamma   90.00
#
_symmetry.space_group_name_H-M   'P 1'
#
loop_
_entity.id
_entity.type
_entity.pdbx_description
1 polymer ?
#
loop_
_entity_poly.entity_id
_entity_poly.type
_entity_poly.pdbx_seq_one_letter_code
_entity_poly.pdbx_strand_id
1 'polypeptide(L)'
;MHILEREKYYSKANKFPQCKHEFDTIKNISDGLFTYRCQDIFEDFEGSDSIYINPCVEVLKYINYLSKNKSLHQNTEYCMFLNYLLNNHMQSIPENKYSSSKFYKKLKTKYEGSPLNFDICDEEIKDINKIVRYHIEVLYNLYENFNKYISSCIPGNVPNCYFSNLCASIYKNSIEVCKTLFDPAFCNILKTFKEEYNAEIVREKSCYKPENVLSYPEVVYTSEYLQARERYVSLTNGYHMLRSNISPELNSAKHNIIIAVIVLLLTPFILFIMYKFTPFGSWLHARAPKYNGIIGYIDEYNKKVHTGNNIREQKTNEDNIYSITYNSISQF
;
A
#
# COMPACT_ATOMS: atom_id res chain seq x y z
N MET A 1 -4.73 -21.26 8.45
CA MET A 1 -3.29 -21.32 8.15
C MET A 1 -2.49 -21.60 9.42
N HIS A 2 -1.82 -22.76 9.49
CA HIS A 2 -1.02 -23.20 10.64
C HIS A 2 0.38 -22.59 10.63
N ILE A 3 1.10 -22.67 11.77
CA ILE A 3 2.36 -21.94 12.03
C ILE A 3 3.40 -22.07 10.89
N LEU A 4 3.71 -23.30 10.47
CA LEU A 4 4.71 -23.58 9.42
C LEU A 4 4.35 -22.92 8.08
N GLU A 5 3.07 -22.85 7.76
CA GLU A 5 2.61 -22.19 6.53
C GLU A 5 2.80 -20.67 6.62
N ARG A 6 2.61 -20.08 7.81
CA ARG A 6 2.83 -18.64 8.01
C ARG A 6 4.29 -18.27 7.86
N GLU A 7 5.18 -19.08 8.42
CA GLU A 7 6.64 -18.95 8.24
C GLU A 7 7.03 -18.98 6.75
N LYS A 8 6.43 -19.89 5.98
CA LYS A 8 6.61 -19.93 4.52
C LYS A 8 6.17 -18.61 3.87
N TYR A 9 4.99 -18.10 4.21
CA TYR A 9 4.49 -16.81 3.67
C TYR A 9 5.41 -15.64 3.99
N TYR A 10 5.84 -15.51 5.24
CA TYR A 10 6.70 -14.40 5.64
C TYR A 10 8.07 -14.45 4.96
N SER A 11 8.67 -15.65 4.85
CA SER A 11 9.97 -15.81 4.20
C SER A 11 9.95 -15.53 2.69
N LYS A 12 8.77 -15.60 2.05
CA LYS A 12 8.59 -15.33 0.62
C LYS A 12 8.01 -13.95 0.29
N ALA A 13 7.64 -13.16 1.30
CA ALA A 13 7.04 -11.84 1.11
C ALA A 13 7.94 -10.87 0.30
N ASN A 14 9.26 -11.07 0.33
CA ASN A 14 10.21 -10.29 -0.48
C ASN A 14 10.05 -10.48 -2.01
N LYS A 15 9.43 -11.58 -2.45
CA LYS A 15 9.13 -11.83 -3.87
C LYS A 15 7.83 -11.19 -4.33
N PHE A 16 6.94 -10.83 -3.41
CA PHE A 16 5.61 -10.31 -3.75
C PHE A 16 5.64 -9.01 -4.57
N PRO A 17 6.57 -8.06 -4.37
CA PRO A 17 6.67 -6.88 -5.25
C PRO A 17 6.90 -7.25 -6.72
N GLN A 18 7.69 -8.29 -7.00
CA GLN A 18 7.88 -8.79 -8.37
C GLN A 18 6.60 -9.43 -8.90
N CYS A 19 5.97 -10.31 -8.11
CA CYS A 19 4.70 -10.94 -8.48
C CYS A 19 3.61 -9.88 -8.78
N LYS A 20 3.60 -8.78 -8.02
CA LYS A 20 2.72 -7.65 -8.23
C LYS A 20 2.99 -6.93 -9.55
N HIS A 21 4.25 -6.62 -9.85
CA HIS A 21 4.60 -5.95 -11.10
C HIS A 21 4.11 -6.75 -12.32
N GLU A 22 4.31 -8.07 -12.30
CA GLU A 22 3.81 -8.96 -13.35
C GLU A 22 2.28 -8.99 -13.38
N PHE A 23 1.64 -9.13 -12.22
CA PHE A 23 0.17 -9.07 -12.09
C PHE A 23 -0.43 -7.77 -12.64
N ASP A 24 0.12 -6.61 -12.30
CA ASP A 24 -0.36 -5.30 -12.75
C ASP A 24 -0.18 -5.15 -14.28
N THR A 25 0.90 -5.70 -14.83
CA THR A 25 1.12 -5.73 -16.29
C THR A 25 0.02 -6.54 -16.98
N ILE A 26 -0.35 -7.69 -16.42
CA ILE A 26 -1.37 -8.58 -16.96
C ILE A 26 -2.78 -7.97 -16.81
N LYS A 27 -3.05 -7.31 -15.67
CA LYS A 27 -4.34 -6.70 -15.34
C LYS A 27 -4.81 -5.72 -16.43
N ASN A 28 -3.89 -4.99 -17.05
CA ASN A 28 -4.18 -3.98 -18.07
C ASN A 28 -4.46 -4.53 -19.48
N ILE A 29 -4.27 -5.83 -19.70
CA ILE A 29 -4.54 -6.45 -21.00
C ILE A 29 -6.05 -6.52 -21.23
N SER A 30 -6.53 -6.03 -22.37
CA SER A 30 -7.95 -6.09 -22.75
C SER A 30 -8.43 -7.53 -22.87
N ASP A 31 -9.60 -7.80 -22.30
CA ASP A 31 -10.07 -9.14 -22.06
C ASP A 31 -11.59 -9.12 -21.84
N GLY A 32 -12.32 -8.98 -22.95
CA GLY A 32 -13.77 -9.13 -22.94
C GLY A 32 -14.20 -10.57 -22.62
N LEU A 33 -13.33 -11.56 -22.86
CA LEU A 33 -13.65 -12.98 -22.69
C LEU A 33 -13.82 -13.34 -21.21
N PHE A 34 -12.84 -13.06 -20.34
CA PHE A 34 -12.95 -13.36 -18.91
C PHE A 34 -13.98 -12.48 -18.24
N THR A 35 -14.17 -11.24 -18.71
CA THR A 35 -15.28 -10.39 -18.25
C THR A 35 -16.63 -11.08 -18.47
N TYR A 36 -16.89 -11.52 -19.71
CA TYR A 36 -18.11 -12.26 -20.05
C TYR A 36 -18.24 -13.56 -19.24
N ARG A 37 -17.15 -14.32 -19.07
CA ARG A 37 -17.16 -15.55 -18.28
C ARG A 37 -17.46 -15.30 -16.80
N CYS A 38 -16.94 -14.23 -16.22
CA CYS A 38 -17.25 -13.87 -14.85
C CYS A 38 -18.71 -13.48 -14.68
N GLN A 39 -19.30 -12.78 -15.65
CA GLN A 39 -20.74 -12.47 -15.65
C GLN A 39 -21.59 -13.75 -15.72
N ASP A 40 -21.17 -14.75 -16.50
CA ASP A 40 -21.83 -16.06 -16.57
C ASP A 40 -21.70 -16.88 -15.26
N ILE A 41 -20.58 -16.75 -14.54
CA ILE A 41 -20.34 -17.45 -13.26
C ILE A 41 -21.16 -16.83 -12.11
N PHE A 42 -21.38 -15.51 -12.19
CA PHE A 42 -22.08 -14.72 -11.18
C PHE A 42 -23.39 -14.22 -11.77
N GLU A 43 -24.39 -15.10 -11.75
CA GLU A 43 -25.71 -14.95 -12.40
C GLU A 43 -26.43 -13.63 -12.06
N ASP A 44 -26.22 -13.06 -10.86
CA ASP A 44 -26.72 -11.75 -10.42
C ASP A 44 -25.66 -10.62 -10.61
N PHE A 45 -25.07 -10.52 -11.80
CA PHE A 45 -23.98 -9.58 -12.08
C PHE A 45 -24.41 -8.11 -12.14
N GLU A 46 -25.72 -7.82 -12.27
CA GLU A 46 -26.29 -6.47 -12.16
C GLU A 46 -26.74 -6.13 -10.72
N GLY A 47 -26.71 -7.12 -9.81
CA GLY A 47 -27.10 -6.98 -8.42
C GLY A 47 -25.95 -7.25 -7.46
N SER A 48 -26.23 -8.09 -6.47
CA SER A 48 -25.35 -8.30 -5.31
C SER A 48 -24.04 -9.02 -5.65
N ASP A 49 -23.97 -9.71 -6.78
CA ASP A 49 -22.78 -10.45 -7.18
C ASP A 49 -21.82 -9.63 -8.08
N SER A 50 -22.24 -8.43 -8.53
CA SER A 50 -21.41 -7.49 -9.31
C SER A 50 -20.03 -7.22 -8.68
N ILE A 51 -19.97 -7.19 -7.35
CA ILE A 51 -18.75 -6.97 -6.55
C ILE A 51 -17.68 -8.05 -6.74
N TYR A 52 -18.07 -9.23 -7.22
CA TYR A 52 -17.18 -10.36 -7.45
C TYR A 52 -16.59 -10.42 -8.86
N ILE A 53 -17.13 -9.63 -9.80
CA ILE A 53 -16.71 -9.64 -11.20
C ILE A 53 -15.25 -9.22 -11.35
N ASN A 54 -14.83 -8.11 -10.73
CA ASN A 54 -13.45 -7.64 -10.82
C ASN A 54 -12.44 -8.64 -10.22
N PRO A 55 -12.62 -9.14 -8.98
CA PRO A 55 -11.78 -10.21 -8.44
C PRO A 55 -11.75 -11.47 -9.32
N CYS A 56 -12.89 -11.83 -9.93
CA CYS A 56 -12.96 -12.98 -10.83
C CYS A 56 -12.09 -12.77 -12.06
N VAL A 57 -12.22 -11.63 -12.74
CA VAL A 57 -11.43 -11.31 -13.95
C VAL A 57 -9.94 -11.30 -13.63
N GLU A 58 -9.56 -10.70 -12.50
CA GLU A 58 -8.17 -10.67 -12.03
C GLU A 58 -7.58 -12.08 -11.82
N VAL A 59 -8.34 -12.99 -11.17
CA VAL A 59 -7.91 -14.39 -11.00
C VAL A 59 -7.77 -15.08 -12.35
N LEU A 60 -8.76 -14.97 -13.23
CA LEU A 60 -8.75 -15.65 -14.53
C LEU A 60 -7.56 -15.21 -15.39
N LYS A 61 -7.29 -13.91 -15.44
CA LYS A 61 -6.11 -13.35 -16.12
C LYS A 61 -4.82 -13.93 -15.56
N TYR A 62 -4.69 -13.95 -14.24
CA TYR A 62 -3.47 -14.41 -13.59
C TYR A 62 -3.24 -15.92 -13.75
N ILE A 63 -4.29 -16.74 -13.57
CA ILE A 63 -4.21 -18.20 -13.81
C ILE A 63 -3.89 -18.51 -15.26
N ASN A 64 -4.48 -17.79 -16.22
CA ASN A 64 -4.15 -17.93 -17.64
C ASN A 64 -2.70 -17.56 -17.94
N TYR A 65 -2.18 -16.50 -17.32
CA TYR A 65 -0.77 -16.13 -17.42
C TYR A 65 0.14 -17.24 -16.87
N LEU A 66 -0.14 -17.73 -15.67
CA LEU A 66 0.64 -18.80 -15.06
C LEU A 66 0.59 -20.08 -15.91
N SER A 67 -0.59 -20.48 -16.38
CA SER A 67 -0.80 -21.66 -17.22
C SER A 67 0.00 -21.64 -18.53
N LYS A 68 0.25 -20.45 -19.08
CA LYS A 68 1.04 -20.28 -20.31
C LYS A 68 2.54 -20.30 -20.08
N ASN A 69 2.98 -20.03 -18.85
CA ASN A 69 4.39 -19.90 -18.49
C ASN A 69 4.81 -21.06 -17.58
N LYS A 70 5.11 -22.21 -18.18
CA LYS A 70 5.46 -23.46 -17.44
C LYS A 70 6.60 -23.30 -16.43
N SER A 71 7.55 -22.40 -16.68
CA SER A 71 8.64 -22.09 -15.74
C SER A 71 8.14 -21.51 -14.42
N LEU A 72 6.97 -20.85 -14.42
CA LEU A 72 6.35 -20.28 -13.23
C LEU A 72 5.54 -21.30 -12.41
N HIS A 73 5.22 -22.47 -12.98
CA HIS A 73 4.45 -23.49 -12.26
C HIS A 73 5.18 -23.99 -11.00
N GLN A 74 6.52 -23.95 -11.02
CA GLN A 74 7.35 -24.34 -9.89
C GLN A 74 7.55 -23.20 -8.89
N ASN A 75 7.14 -21.98 -9.23
CA ASN A 75 7.36 -20.78 -8.43
C ASN A 75 6.13 -20.50 -7.58
N THR A 76 6.11 -21.14 -6.41
CA THR A 76 5.02 -21.08 -5.43
C THR A 76 4.66 -19.65 -5.02
N GLU A 77 5.61 -18.71 -5.12
CA GLU A 77 5.46 -17.32 -4.70
C GLU A 77 4.37 -16.58 -5.49
N TYR A 78 4.16 -16.91 -6.77
CA TYR A 78 3.06 -16.35 -7.56
C TYR A 78 1.69 -16.78 -7.03
N CYS A 79 1.53 -18.07 -6.73
CA CYS A 79 0.29 -18.58 -6.14
C CYS A 79 0.09 -18.08 -4.71
N MET A 80 1.17 -17.92 -3.93
CA MET A 80 1.11 -17.32 -2.60
C MET A 80 0.67 -15.85 -2.68
N PHE A 81 1.18 -15.09 -3.65
CA PHE A 81 0.77 -13.71 -3.90
C PHE A 81 -0.69 -13.63 -4.34
N LEU A 82 -1.16 -14.51 -5.25
CA LEU A 82 -2.56 -14.61 -5.62
C LEU A 82 -3.45 -14.87 -4.39
N ASN A 83 -3.04 -15.80 -3.54
CA ASN A 83 -3.78 -16.09 -2.31
C ASN A 83 -3.85 -14.87 -1.40
N TYR A 84 -2.75 -14.13 -1.24
CA TYR A 84 -2.72 -12.88 -0.48
C TYR A 84 -3.69 -11.83 -1.04
N LEU A 85 -3.67 -11.59 -2.36
CA LEU A 85 -4.58 -10.66 -3.02
C LEU A 85 -6.05 -11.06 -2.80
N LEU A 86 -6.38 -12.33 -3.06
CA LEU A 86 -7.73 -12.85 -2.87
C LEU A 86 -8.23 -12.66 -1.43
N ASN A 87 -7.36 -12.88 -0.44
CA ASN A 87 -7.71 -12.67 0.97
C ASN A 87 -7.91 -11.19 1.33
N ASN A 88 -7.24 -10.26 0.64
CA ASN A 88 -7.51 -8.83 0.79
C ASN A 88 -8.84 -8.45 0.14
N HIS A 89 -9.08 -8.86 -1.11
CA HIS A 89 -10.32 -8.57 -1.82
C HIS A 89 -11.54 -9.08 -1.07
N MET A 90 -11.55 -10.37 -0.72
CA MET A 90 -12.71 -10.97 -0.05
C MET A 90 -13.02 -10.30 1.29
N GLN A 91 -12.02 -9.87 2.06
CA GLN A 91 -12.32 -9.21 3.33
C GLN A 91 -12.77 -7.76 3.18
N SER A 92 -12.40 -7.09 2.08
CA SER A 92 -12.84 -5.71 1.82
C SER A 92 -14.33 -5.61 1.46
N ILE A 93 -14.95 -6.73 1.10
CA ILE A 93 -16.36 -6.81 0.72
C ILE A 93 -17.25 -6.86 1.98
N PRO A 94 -18.18 -5.91 2.18
CA PRO A 94 -19.18 -5.97 3.24
C PRO A 94 -20.09 -7.20 3.08
N GLU A 95 -20.39 -7.88 4.18
CA GLU A 95 -21.29 -9.07 4.20
C GLU A 95 -20.92 -10.13 3.13
N ASN A 96 -19.61 -10.29 2.90
CA ASN A 96 -19.09 -11.15 1.85
C ASN A 96 -19.59 -12.60 1.96
N LYS A 97 -20.10 -13.12 0.84
CA LYS A 97 -20.63 -14.48 0.69
C LYS A 97 -19.52 -15.53 0.60
N TYR A 98 -18.33 -15.16 0.14
CA TYR A 98 -17.26 -16.11 -0.20
C TYR A 98 -15.96 -15.86 0.58
N SER A 99 -15.48 -16.84 1.34
CA SER A 99 -14.06 -16.83 1.72
C SER A 99 -13.18 -17.01 0.48
N SER A 100 -11.90 -16.66 0.56
CA SER A 100 -10.99 -16.71 -0.59
C SER A 100 -10.86 -18.10 -1.19
N SER A 101 -10.79 -19.13 -0.33
CA SER A 101 -10.79 -20.53 -0.77
C SER A 101 -12.10 -20.92 -1.47
N LYS A 102 -13.26 -20.53 -0.91
CA LYS A 102 -14.57 -20.80 -1.52
C LYS A 102 -14.75 -20.08 -2.86
N PHE A 103 -14.30 -18.83 -2.94
CA PHE A 103 -14.33 -18.03 -4.15
C PHE A 103 -13.54 -18.71 -5.26
N TYR A 104 -12.28 -19.06 -4.98
CA TYR A 104 -11.42 -19.73 -5.94
C TYR A 104 -11.97 -21.08 -6.38
N LYS A 105 -12.49 -21.88 -5.44
CA LYS A 105 -13.13 -23.16 -5.75
C LYS A 105 -14.31 -23.00 -6.69
N LYS A 106 -15.19 -22.00 -6.46
CA LYS A 106 -16.32 -21.71 -7.35
C LYS A 106 -15.86 -21.42 -8.78
N LEU A 107 -14.80 -20.62 -8.94
CA LEU A 107 -14.23 -20.34 -10.27
C LEU A 107 -13.70 -21.63 -10.90
N LYS A 108 -12.89 -22.40 -10.16
CA LYS A 108 -12.29 -23.65 -10.63
C LYS A 108 -13.34 -24.64 -11.16
N THR A 109 -14.43 -24.88 -10.43
CA THR A 109 -15.46 -25.84 -10.83
C THR A 109 -16.12 -25.49 -12.16
N LYS A 110 -16.21 -24.19 -12.50
CA LYS A 110 -16.76 -23.72 -13.78
C LYS A 110 -15.79 -23.89 -14.97
N TYR A 111 -14.52 -24.16 -14.69
CA TYR A 111 -13.45 -24.34 -15.67
C TYR A 111 -12.91 -25.78 -15.72
N GLU A 112 -13.61 -26.75 -15.13
CA GLU A 112 -13.29 -28.17 -15.28
C GLU A 112 -13.32 -28.58 -16.76
N GLY A 113 -12.22 -29.19 -17.24
CA GLY A 113 -12.04 -29.55 -18.65
C GLY A 113 -11.62 -28.40 -19.58
N SER A 114 -11.33 -27.20 -19.04
CA SER A 114 -10.80 -26.07 -19.81
C SER A 114 -9.27 -26.09 -19.90
N PRO A 115 -8.65 -25.33 -20.85
CA PRO A 115 -7.20 -25.16 -20.90
C PRO A 115 -6.65 -24.25 -19.80
N LEU A 116 -7.50 -23.55 -19.02
CA LEU A 116 -7.04 -22.82 -17.83
C LEU A 116 -6.78 -23.83 -16.72
N ASN A 117 -5.52 -23.92 -16.29
CA ASN A 117 -5.13 -24.86 -15.26
C ASN A 117 -5.16 -24.18 -13.87
N PHE A 118 -6.31 -24.29 -13.20
CA PHE A 118 -6.46 -23.83 -11.82
C PHE A 118 -5.68 -24.68 -10.81
N ASP A 119 -5.34 -25.92 -11.14
CA ASP A 119 -4.66 -26.83 -10.20
C ASP A 119 -3.25 -26.31 -9.82
N ILE A 120 -2.67 -25.41 -10.62
CA ILE A 120 -1.34 -24.81 -10.38
C ILE A 120 -1.25 -24.15 -8.99
N CYS A 121 -2.34 -23.57 -8.48
CA CYS A 121 -2.32 -22.85 -7.21
C CYS A 121 -3.09 -23.54 -6.07
N ASP A 122 -3.60 -24.76 -6.27
CA ASP A 122 -4.46 -25.45 -5.29
C ASP A 122 -3.84 -25.54 -3.88
N GLU A 123 -2.54 -25.82 -3.80
CA GLU A 123 -1.84 -25.99 -2.51
C GLU A 123 -1.69 -24.68 -1.73
N GLU A 124 -1.72 -23.54 -2.43
CA GLU A 124 -1.50 -22.23 -1.84
C GLU A 124 -2.79 -21.46 -1.56
N ILE A 125 -3.87 -21.68 -2.33
CA ILE A 125 -5.12 -20.95 -2.12
C ILE A 125 -5.83 -21.43 -0.85
N LYS A 126 -5.87 -20.57 0.17
CA LYS A 126 -6.45 -20.85 1.48
C LYS A 126 -6.84 -19.58 2.22
N ASP A 127 -7.75 -19.71 3.18
CA ASP A 127 -8.17 -18.58 4.00
C ASP A 127 -7.05 -18.18 4.98
N ILE A 128 -6.66 -16.91 4.96
CA ILE A 128 -5.60 -16.32 5.78
C ILE A 128 -6.24 -15.53 6.93
N ASN A 129 -5.81 -15.83 8.16
CA ASN A 129 -6.24 -15.08 9.34
C ASN A 129 -5.83 -13.61 9.23
N LYS A 130 -6.69 -12.70 9.70
CA LYS A 130 -6.51 -11.24 9.63
C LYS A 130 -5.14 -10.76 10.12
N ILE A 131 -4.64 -11.29 11.25
CA ILE A 131 -3.34 -10.90 11.82
C ILE A 131 -2.21 -11.35 10.90
N VAL A 132 -2.29 -12.57 10.41
CA VAL A 132 -1.26 -13.17 9.55
C VAL A 132 -1.17 -12.41 8.25
N ARG A 133 -2.31 -12.04 7.69
CA ARG A 133 -2.40 -11.24 6.48
C ARG A 133 -1.88 -9.81 6.69
N TYR A 134 -2.15 -9.20 7.84
CA TYR A 134 -1.56 -7.92 8.22
C TYR A 134 -0.02 -8.00 8.28
N HIS A 135 0.55 -9.06 8.87
CA HIS A 135 2.00 -9.28 8.86
C HIS A 135 2.54 -9.42 7.42
N ILE A 136 1.86 -10.15 6.54
CA ILE A 136 2.23 -10.26 5.11
C ILE A 136 2.21 -8.87 4.46
N GLU A 137 1.18 -8.07 4.69
CA GLU A 137 1.04 -6.71 4.15
C GLU A 137 2.18 -5.79 4.61
N VAL A 138 2.54 -5.85 5.89
CA VAL A 138 3.69 -5.09 6.43
C VAL A 138 4.99 -5.48 5.74
N LEU A 139 5.27 -6.78 5.61
CA LEU A 139 6.48 -7.26 4.94
C LEU A 139 6.49 -6.87 3.46
N TYR A 140 5.38 -7.05 2.76
CA TYR A 140 5.20 -6.64 1.38
C TYR A 140 5.53 -5.15 1.21
N ASN A 141 4.98 -4.27 2.06
CA ASN A 141 5.21 -2.84 2.00
C ASN A 141 6.68 -2.47 2.32
N LEU A 142 7.32 -3.15 3.26
CA LEU A 142 8.74 -2.97 3.54
C LEU A 142 9.60 -3.29 2.31
N TYR A 143 9.39 -4.45 1.69
CA TYR A 143 10.15 -4.87 0.51
C TYR A 143 9.82 -4.03 -0.73
N GLU A 144 8.58 -3.60 -0.91
CA GLU A 144 8.21 -2.69 -2.01
C GLU A 144 8.97 -1.37 -1.91
N ASN A 145 8.95 -0.73 -0.74
CA ASN A 145 9.65 0.54 -0.52
C ASN A 145 11.18 0.35 -0.58
N PHE A 146 11.70 -0.75 -0.04
CA PHE A 146 13.13 -1.06 -0.12
C PHE A 146 13.59 -1.24 -1.57
N ASN A 147 12.85 -1.98 -2.39
CA ASN A 147 13.14 -2.16 -3.81
C ASN A 147 13.13 -0.83 -4.57
N LYS A 148 12.18 0.06 -4.28
CA LYS A 148 12.12 1.42 -4.87
C LYS A 148 13.28 2.31 -4.40
N TYR A 149 13.74 2.12 -3.18
CA TYR A 149 14.91 2.83 -2.66
C TYR A 149 16.18 2.38 -3.40
N ILE A 150 16.47 1.07 -3.44
CA ILE A 150 17.71 0.55 -4.05
C ILE A 150 17.73 0.70 -5.58
N SER A 151 16.57 0.70 -6.25
CA SER A 151 16.48 0.95 -7.69
C SER A 151 16.77 2.40 -8.07
N SER A 152 16.64 3.34 -7.13
CA SER A 152 16.95 4.76 -7.34
C SER A 152 18.44 5.11 -7.26
N CYS A 153 19.31 4.15 -6.92
CA CYS A 153 20.75 4.35 -6.72
C CYS A 153 21.62 4.18 -7.99
N ILE A 154 21.04 4.30 -9.19
CA ILE A 154 21.81 4.32 -10.45
C ILE A 154 22.72 5.56 -10.45
N PRO A 155 24.04 5.44 -10.76
CA PRO A 155 24.96 6.57 -10.79
C PRO A 155 24.44 7.70 -11.68
N GLY A 156 24.15 8.87 -11.09
CA GLY A 156 23.59 10.04 -11.77
C GLY A 156 22.14 10.38 -11.41
N ASN A 157 21.38 9.48 -10.76
CA ASN A 157 20.07 9.79 -10.20
C ASN A 157 20.16 10.22 -8.73
N VAL A 158 19.34 11.19 -8.33
CA VAL A 158 19.18 11.58 -6.92
C VAL A 158 18.47 10.43 -6.19
N PRO A 159 19.09 9.82 -5.16
CA PRO A 159 18.46 8.72 -4.43
C PRO A 159 17.15 9.17 -3.79
N ASN A 160 16.10 8.36 -3.93
CA ASN A 160 14.79 8.71 -3.43
C ASN A 160 14.66 8.33 -1.94
N CYS A 161 15.20 9.17 -1.06
CA CYS A 161 15.20 8.95 0.39
C CYS A 161 13.79 8.90 1.01
N TYR A 162 12.75 9.29 0.27
CA TYR A 162 11.37 9.11 0.71
C TYR A 162 11.08 7.62 1.01
N PHE A 163 11.51 6.72 0.12
CA PHE A 163 11.25 5.30 0.29
C PHE A 163 12.05 4.69 1.46
N SER A 164 13.30 5.12 1.66
CA SER A 164 14.09 4.67 2.82
C SER A 164 13.47 5.17 4.13
N ASN A 165 12.98 6.41 4.19
CA ASN A 165 12.27 6.95 5.36
C ASN A 165 10.98 6.16 5.65
N LEU A 166 10.23 5.78 4.60
CA LEU A 166 9.03 4.94 4.76
C LEU A 166 9.38 3.56 5.33
N CYS A 167 10.44 2.90 4.85
CA CYS A 167 10.91 1.65 5.44
C CYS A 167 11.19 1.80 6.93
N ALA A 168 11.93 2.84 7.34
CA ALA A 168 12.26 3.07 8.74
C ALA A 168 11.00 3.30 9.61
N SER A 169 10.04 4.06 9.11
CA SER A 169 8.76 4.30 9.78
C SER A 169 7.94 3.02 9.96
N ILE A 170 7.75 2.24 8.89
CA ILE A 170 7.01 0.97 8.93
C ILE A 170 7.69 -0.02 9.87
N TYR A 171 9.02 -0.14 9.78
CA TYR A 171 9.80 -1.04 10.62
C TYR A 171 9.66 -0.68 12.10
N LYS A 172 9.80 0.60 12.46
CA LYS A 172 9.64 1.06 13.85
C LYS A 172 8.29 0.66 14.45
N ASN A 173 7.20 0.85 13.70
CA ASN A 173 5.86 0.42 14.14
C ASN A 173 5.77 -1.11 14.27
N SER A 174 6.42 -1.84 13.37
CA SER A 174 6.44 -3.32 13.37
C SER A 174 7.17 -3.90 14.58
N ILE A 175 8.16 -3.19 15.13
CA ILE A 175 8.83 -3.58 16.39
C ILE A 175 7.86 -3.51 17.58
N GLU A 176 6.96 -2.52 17.64
CA GLU A 176 5.94 -2.47 18.69
C GLU A 176 4.91 -3.60 18.56
N VAL A 177 4.59 -4.02 17.32
CA VAL A 177 3.79 -5.23 17.08
C VAL A 177 4.50 -6.46 17.62
N CYS A 178 5.81 -6.61 17.39
CA CYS A 178 6.57 -7.72 17.96
C CYS A 178 6.57 -7.76 19.49
N LYS A 179 6.46 -6.61 20.18
CA LYS A 179 6.36 -6.59 21.64
C LYS A 179 4.97 -7.00 22.15
N THR A 180 3.91 -6.68 21.40
CA THR A 180 2.51 -6.81 21.85
C THR A 180 1.82 -8.07 21.35
N LEU A 181 2.11 -8.47 20.11
CA LEU A 181 1.56 -9.62 19.39
C LEU A 181 2.73 -10.45 18.84
N PHE A 182 3.46 -11.09 19.76
CA PHE A 182 4.69 -11.76 19.41
C PHE A 182 4.46 -12.98 18.51
N ASP A 183 4.75 -12.79 17.22
CA ASP A 183 4.84 -13.83 16.21
C ASP A 183 6.32 -14.06 15.87
N PRO A 184 6.94 -15.13 16.38
CA PRO A 184 8.37 -15.36 16.20
C PRO A 184 8.78 -15.44 14.73
N ALA A 185 7.92 -15.97 13.87
CA ALA A 185 8.17 -16.08 12.45
C ALA A 185 8.29 -14.70 11.81
N PHE A 186 7.28 -13.85 12.02
CA PHE A 186 7.25 -12.48 11.52
C PHE A 186 8.42 -11.65 12.07
N CYS A 187 8.65 -11.71 13.38
CA CYS A 187 9.69 -10.93 14.05
C CYS A 187 11.11 -11.34 13.64
N ASN A 188 11.33 -12.62 13.31
CA ASN A 188 12.60 -13.07 12.76
C ASN A 188 12.83 -12.54 11.34
N ILE A 189 11.80 -12.50 10.49
CA ILE A 189 11.92 -11.89 9.16
C ILE A 189 12.24 -10.39 9.26
N LEU A 190 11.67 -9.66 10.24
CA LEU A 190 12.05 -8.26 10.47
C LEU A 190 13.53 -8.13 10.84
N LYS A 191 14.08 -9.03 11.67
CA LYS A 191 15.53 -9.01 11.97
C LYS A 191 16.36 -9.20 10.70
N THR A 192 15.99 -10.13 9.82
CA THR A 192 16.67 -10.31 8.54
C THR A 192 16.57 -9.06 7.66
N PHE A 193 15.36 -8.50 7.52
CA PHE A 193 15.15 -7.26 6.78
C PHE A 193 16.00 -6.09 7.32
N LYS A 194 16.16 -6.00 8.65
CA LYS A 194 17.02 -4.99 9.29
C LYS A 194 18.45 -5.06 8.77
N GLU A 195 19.02 -6.26 8.70
CA GLU A 195 20.38 -6.45 8.20
C GLU A 195 20.49 -6.09 6.71
N GLU A 196 19.54 -6.55 5.89
CA GLU A 196 19.49 -6.23 4.45
C GLU A 196 19.38 -4.72 4.20
N TYR A 197 18.49 -4.04 4.92
CA TYR A 197 18.27 -2.60 4.76
C TYR A 197 19.45 -1.78 5.26
N ASN A 198 20.03 -2.12 6.43
CA ASN A 198 21.15 -1.37 6.99
C ASN A 198 22.43 -1.53 6.16
N ALA A 199 22.60 -2.64 5.45
CA ALA A 199 23.68 -2.79 4.47
C ALA A 199 23.59 -1.74 3.34
N GLU A 200 22.39 -1.24 3.05
CA GLU A 200 22.17 -0.22 2.04
C GLU A 200 22.15 1.22 2.58
N ILE A 201 21.95 1.43 3.90
CA ILE A 201 21.97 2.74 4.56
C ILE A 201 23.33 2.99 5.23
N VAL A 202 24.33 3.30 4.41
CA VAL A 202 25.71 3.57 4.84
C VAL A 202 26.07 5.05 4.70
N ARG A 203 27.02 5.55 5.51
CA ARG A 203 27.36 6.97 5.64
C ARG A 203 27.78 7.61 4.32
N GLU A 204 28.33 6.82 3.42
CA GLU A 204 28.81 7.20 2.11
C GLU A 204 27.67 7.50 1.12
N LYS A 205 26.41 7.14 1.46
CA LYS A 205 25.22 7.37 0.62
C LYS A 205 24.38 8.55 1.12
N SER A 206 23.76 9.26 0.18
CA SER A 206 23.04 10.52 0.42
C SER A 206 21.79 10.42 1.32
N CYS A 207 21.23 9.21 1.52
CA CYS A 207 20.05 9.00 2.37
C CYS A 207 20.40 8.55 3.79
N TYR A 208 21.68 8.46 4.13
CA TYR A 208 22.09 8.13 5.49
C TYR A 208 21.62 9.20 6.47
N LYS A 209 20.87 8.74 7.46
CA LYS A 209 20.58 9.48 8.68
C LYS A 209 20.63 8.49 9.84
N PRO A 210 21.22 8.85 11.00
CA PRO A 210 21.24 7.97 12.17
C PRO A 210 19.85 7.45 12.57
N GLU A 211 18.81 8.28 12.40
CA GLU A 211 17.41 7.93 12.68
C GLU A 211 16.80 6.89 11.73
N ASN A 212 17.39 6.70 10.54
CA ASN A 212 16.95 5.71 9.57
C ASN A 212 17.66 4.36 9.74
N VAL A 213 18.77 4.31 10.48
CA VAL A 213 19.45 3.04 10.75
C VAL A 213 18.56 2.21 11.68
N LEU A 214 18.15 1.03 11.20
CA LEU A 214 17.19 0.21 11.91
C LEU A 214 17.84 -0.49 13.09
N SER A 215 17.16 -0.48 14.23
CA SER A 215 17.57 -1.20 15.44
C SER A 215 16.51 -2.21 15.84
N TYR A 216 16.94 -3.37 16.32
CA TYR A 216 16.03 -4.35 16.92
C TYR A 216 16.41 -4.44 18.40
N PRO A 217 15.47 -4.18 19.34
CA PRO A 217 15.79 -4.31 20.76
C PRO A 217 16.14 -5.77 21.06
N GLU A 218 17.31 -6.03 21.63
CA GLU A 218 17.65 -7.38 22.10
C GLU A 218 16.57 -7.82 23.10
N VAL A 219 15.88 -8.91 22.76
CA VAL A 219 14.75 -9.38 23.54
C VAL A 219 15.29 -10.04 24.80
N VAL A 220 15.18 -9.36 25.93
CA VAL A 220 15.16 -10.05 27.23
C VAL A 220 13.83 -10.79 27.26
N TYR A 221 13.84 -12.13 27.32
CA TYR A 221 12.62 -12.94 27.43
C TYR A 221 11.94 -12.67 28.77
N THR A 222 11.11 -11.62 28.82
CA THR A 222 10.32 -11.27 30.00
C THR A 222 9.02 -12.07 30.03
N SER A 223 8.38 -12.12 31.20
CA SER A 223 7.04 -12.72 31.37
C SER A 223 5.98 -12.10 30.43
N GLU A 224 6.11 -10.82 30.09
CA GLU A 224 5.24 -10.13 29.12
C GLU A 224 5.32 -10.71 27.71
N TYR A 225 6.51 -11.16 27.29
CA TYR A 225 6.71 -11.77 25.97
C TYR A 225 6.05 -13.15 25.86
N LEU A 226 6.14 -13.95 26.91
CA LEU A 226 5.43 -15.24 26.99
C LEU A 226 3.91 -15.02 26.92
N GLN A 227 3.41 -14.01 27.62
CA GLN A 227 1.98 -13.65 27.60
C GLN A 227 1.53 -13.08 26.24
N ALA A 228 2.37 -12.30 25.55
CA ALA A 228 2.11 -11.85 24.17
C ALA A 228 2.04 -13.01 23.18
N ARG A 229 2.94 -14.00 23.32
CA ARG A 229 2.94 -15.22 22.52
C ARG A 229 1.66 -16.04 22.73
N GLU A 230 1.21 -16.21 23.97
CA GLU A 230 -0.05 -16.89 24.29
C GLU A 230 -1.27 -16.18 23.66
N ARG A 231 -1.33 -14.85 23.76
CA ARG A 231 -2.37 -14.03 23.10
C ARG A 231 -2.38 -14.26 21.59
N TYR A 232 -1.22 -14.25 20.94
CA TYR A 232 -1.10 -14.48 19.50
C TYR A 232 -1.55 -15.89 19.09
N VAL A 233 -1.17 -16.93 19.85
CA VAL A 233 -1.63 -18.31 19.61
C VAL A 233 -3.16 -18.40 19.71
N SER A 234 -3.77 -17.77 20.72
CA SER A 234 -5.23 -17.72 20.86
C SER A 234 -5.91 -17.02 19.67
N LEU A 235 -5.38 -15.89 19.22
CA LEU A 235 -5.96 -15.10 18.12
C LEU A 235 -5.84 -15.78 16.76
N THR A 236 -4.84 -16.65 16.59
CA THR A 236 -4.56 -17.31 15.31
C THR A 236 -5.09 -18.74 15.21
N ASN A 237 -5.30 -19.43 16.33
CA ASN A 237 -5.86 -20.79 16.36
C ASN A 237 -7.36 -20.83 16.70
N GLY A 238 -7.96 -19.74 17.20
CA GLY A 238 -9.32 -19.69 17.73
C GLY A 238 -10.49 -19.68 16.73
N TYR A 239 -10.43 -20.42 15.62
CA TYR A 239 -11.61 -20.67 14.77
C TYR A 239 -11.96 -22.15 14.59
N HIS A 240 -11.29 -23.06 15.30
CA HIS A 240 -11.77 -24.43 15.48
C HIS A 240 -11.64 -24.81 16.96
N MET A 241 -12.80 -25.14 17.56
CA MET A 241 -13.05 -25.39 18.98
C MET A 241 -13.27 -24.13 19.85
N LEU A 242 -14.54 -23.70 19.94
CA LEU A 242 -15.20 -23.28 21.18
C LEU A 242 -16.70 -23.07 20.89
N ARG A 243 -17.42 -24.18 20.70
CA ARG A 243 -18.85 -24.25 21.03
C ARG A 243 -18.92 -24.59 22.52
N SER A 244 -18.79 -23.58 23.39
CA SER A 244 -19.20 -23.69 24.79
C SER A 244 -19.96 -22.45 25.18
N ASN A 245 -21.19 -22.66 25.62
CA ASN A 245 -22.19 -21.68 25.99
C ASN A 245 -21.64 -20.60 26.93
N ILE A 246 -21.48 -19.38 26.42
CA ILE A 246 -21.40 -18.16 27.24
C ILE A 246 -22.54 -17.27 26.75
N SER A 247 -23.38 -16.82 27.68
CA SER A 247 -24.65 -16.14 27.42
C SER A 247 -24.47 -14.80 26.67
N PRO A 248 -25.48 -14.35 25.90
CA PRO A 248 -25.36 -13.24 24.94
C PRO A 248 -25.25 -11.83 25.56
N GLU A 249 -25.44 -11.67 26.87
CA GLU A 249 -25.72 -10.35 27.47
C GLU A 249 -24.48 -9.47 27.75
N LEU A 250 -23.26 -10.00 27.75
CA LEU A 250 -22.07 -9.22 28.12
C LEU A 250 -21.40 -8.46 26.95
N ASN A 251 -21.69 -8.84 25.70
CA ASN A 251 -21.01 -8.27 24.51
C ASN A 251 -21.61 -6.95 24.02
N SER A 252 -22.91 -6.72 24.28
CA SER A 252 -23.62 -5.49 23.89
C SER A 252 -23.16 -4.29 24.71
N ALA A 253 -23.05 -4.43 26.04
CA ALA A 253 -22.69 -3.32 26.92
C ALA A 253 -21.25 -2.81 26.68
N LYS A 254 -20.28 -3.71 26.47
CA LYS A 254 -18.88 -3.30 26.22
C LYS A 254 -18.69 -2.62 24.87
N HIS A 255 -19.35 -3.10 23.81
CA HIS A 255 -19.26 -2.46 22.49
C HIS A 255 -19.90 -1.07 22.51
N ASN A 256 -21.05 -0.90 23.17
CA ASN A 256 -21.72 0.40 23.26
C ASN A 256 -20.90 1.42 24.07
N ILE A 257 -20.23 1.00 25.14
CA ILE A 257 -19.33 1.87 25.93
C ILE A 257 -18.10 2.26 25.10
N ILE A 258 -17.49 1.32 24.37
CA ILE A 258 -16.31 1.59 23.53
C ILE A 258 -16.66 2.54 22.37
N ILE A 259 -17.81 2.35 21.72
CA ILE A 259 -18.28 3.24 20.64
C ILE A 259 -18.53 4.66 21.18
N ALA A 260 -19.15 4.79 22.35
CA ALA A 260 -19.40 6.10 22.95
C ALA A 260 -18.11 6.87 23.27
N VAL A 261 -17.08 6.18 23.77
CA VAL A 261 -15.77 6.79 24.06
C VAL A 261 -15.04 7.21 22.78
N ILE A 262 -15.10 6.38 21.73
CA ILE A 262 -14.47 6.69 20.43
C ILE A 262 -15.14 7.90 19.78
N VAL A 263 -16.48 7.97 19.80
CA VAL A 263 -17.22 9.12 19.26
C VAL A 263 -16.84 10.38 20.05
N LEU A 264 -16.83 10.33 21.39
CA LEU A 264 -16.52 11.48 22.23
C LEU A 264 -15.09 12.02 22.02
N LEU A 265 -14.12 11.15 21.71
CA LEU A 265 -12.74 11.54 21.42
C LEU A 265 -12.54 12.04 19.97
N LEU A 266 -13.22 11.45 18.99
CA LEU A 266 -13.03 11.78 17.58
C LEU A 266 -13.87 12.96 17.11
N THR A 267 -15.04 13.20 17.70
CA THR A 267 -15.92 14.33 17.34
C THR A 267 -15.21 15.70 17.41
N PRO A 268 -14.52 16.09 18.49
CA PRO A 268 -13.82 17.38 18.52
C PRO A 268 -12.65 17.46 17.53
N PHE A 269 -11.98 16.33 17.26
CA PHE A 269 -10.90 16.26 16.28
C PHE A 269 -11.40 16.43 14.85
N ILE A 270 -12.52 15.78 14.51
CA ILE A 270 -13.19 15.92 13.21
C ILE A 270 -13.75 17.34 13.05
N LEU A 271 -14.38 17.91 14.09
CA LEU A 271 -14.85 19.29 14.08
C LEU A 271 -13.71 20.29 13.91
N PHE A 272 -12.55 20.06 14.53
CA PHE A 272 -11.35 20.87 14.35
C PHE A 272 -10.79 20.78 12.92
N ILE A 273 -10.76 19.57 12.35
CA ILE A 273 -10.36 19.38 10.95
C ILE A 273 -11.35 20.04 10.00
N MET A 274 -12.65 19.90 10.23
CA MET A 274 -13.67 20.56 9.42
C MET A 274 -13.59 22.09 9.53
N TYR A 275 -13.37 22.60 10.73
CA TYR A 275 -13.15 24.02 10.98
C TYR A 275 -11.89 24.56 10.29
N LYS A 276 -10.81 23.77 10.25
CA LYS A 276 -9.50 24.16 9.69
C LYS A 276 -9.36 23.91 8.18
N PHE A 277 -10.07 22.92 7.62
CA PHE A 277 -9.82 22.40 6.27
C PHE A 277 -11.08 22.30 5.38
N THR A 278 -12.29 22.57 5.88
CA THR A 278 -13.50 22.66 5.05
C THR A 278 -13.88 24.13 4.86
N PRO A 279 -14.19 24.61 3.64
CA PRO A 279 -14.36 26.04 3.34
C PRO A 279 -15.74 26.57 3.76
N PHE A 280 -16.25 26.20 4.93
CA PHE A 280 -17.47 26.80 5.49
C PHE A 280 -17.23 28.22 6.01
N GLY A 281 -15.99 28.56 6.40
CA GLY A 281 -15.58 29.94 6.73
C GLY A 281 -15.60 30.88 5.53
N SER A 282 -15.48 30.36 4.31
CA SER A 282 -15.50 31.12 3.06
C SER A 282 -16.90 31.62 2.66
N TRP A 283 -17.95 30.97 3.17
CA TRP A 283 -19.33 31.34 2.86
C TRP A 283 -19.80 32.57 3.63
N LEU A 284 -19.22 32.84 4.81
CA LEU A 284 -19.49 34.05 5.59
C LEU A 284 -18.66 35.27 5.15
N HIS A 285 -17.66 35.10 4.29
CA HIS A 285 -16.74 36.17 3.87
C HIS A 285 -17.13 36.90 2.57
N ALA A 286 -18.37 36.76 2.10
CA ALA A 286 -18.84 37.35 0.85
C ALA A 286 -18.80 38.90 0.77
N ARG A 287 -18.33 39.65 1.77
CA ARG A 287 -18.30 41.13 1.74
C ARG A 287 -17.16 41.73 2.59
N ALA A 288 -16.01 42.03 1.98
CA ALA A 288 -15.10 43.14 2.34
C ALA A 288 -13.91 43.22 1.35
N PRO A 289 -13.35 44.42 1.05
CA PRO A 289 -12.64 44.71 -0.21
C PRO A 289 -11.17 44.29 -0.26
N LYS A 290 -10.68 44.02 -1.48
CA LYS A 290 -9.30 43.62 -1.84
C LYS A 290 -8.25 44.65 -1.41
N TYR A 291 -7.17 44.19 -0.78
CA TYR A 291 -5.89 44.90 -0.69
C TYR A 291 -4.81 44.10 -1.44
N ASN A 292 -4.42 44.60 -2.62
CA ASN A 292 -3.39 44.02 -3.48
C ASN A 292 -2.03 44.65 -3.15
N GLY A 293 -1.10 43.88 -2.58
CA GLY A 293 0.28 44.34 -2.38
C GLY A 293 1.36 43.30 -2.67
N ILE A 294 1.06 42.00 -2.59
CA ILE A 294 2.11 40.95 -2.62
C ILE A 294 1.94 39.96 -3.79
N ILE A 295 0.74 39.82 -4.35
CA ILE A 295 0.47 38.87 -5.44
C ILE A 295 1.04 39.34 -6.79
N GLY A 296 1.17 40.66 -7.02
CA GLY A 296 1.72 41.18 -8.28
C GLY A 296 3.21 40.88 -8.49
N TYR A 297 3.99 40.79 -7.41
CA TYR A 297 5.44 40.61 -7.50
C TYR A 297 5.84 39.16 -7.88
N ILE A 298 5.04 38.19 -7.45
CA ILE A 298 5.28 36.76 -7.67
C ILE A 298 4.88 36.36 -9.10
N ASP A 299 3.82 36.96 -9.64
CA ASP A 299 3.37 36.70 -11.02
C ASP A 299 4.35 37.28 -12.06
N GLU A 300 4.97 38.43 -11.79
CA GLU A 300 5.95 39.02 -12.72
C GLU A 300 7.28 38.24 -12.76
N TYR A 301 7.69 37.64 -11.63
CA TYR A 301 8.88 36.78 -11.57
C TYR A 301 8.67 35.49 -12.37
N ASN A 302 7.53 34.84 -12.19
CA ASN A 302 7.21 33.58 -12.88
C ASN A 302 6.98 33.77 -14.39
N LYS A 303 6.50 34.94 -14.82
CA LYS A 303 6.35 35.26 -16.25
C LYS A 303 7.68 35.57 -16.94
N LYS A 304 8.70 36.08 -16.21
CA LYS A 304 10.05 36.33 -16.76
C LYS A 304 10.92 35.07 -16.85
N VAL A 305 10.66 34.06 -16.03
CA VAL A 305 11.43 32.80 -16.01
C VAL A 305 11.05 31.86 -17.16
N HIS A 306 9.82 31.92 -17.67
CA HIS A 306 9.34 30.99 -18.72
C HIS A 306 9.58 31.43 -20.17
N THR A 307 10.01 32.67 -20.43
CA THR A 307 10.29 33.17 -21.79
C THR A 307 11.79 33.25 -22.15
N GLY A 308 12.68 32.83 -21.24
CA GLY A 308 14.12 33.12 -21.33
C GLY A 308 15.00 32.17 -22.15
N ASN A 309 14.53 30.99 -22.58
CA ASN A 309 15.40 30.00 -23.22
C ASN A 309 14.90 29.61 -24.62
N ASN A 310 15.20 30.44 -25.61
CA ASN A 310 15.32 30.04 -27.02
C ASN A 310 16.02 31.13 -27.84
N ILE A 311 17.34 31.31 -27.70
CA ILE A 311 18.15 31.90 -28.79
C ILE A 311 19.56 31.30 -28.78
N ARG A 312 19.85 30.47 -29.78
CA ARG A 312 21.12 30.58 -30.52
C ARG A 312 20.95 30.01 -31.93
N GLU A 313 20.76 30.90 -32.91
CA GLU A 313 21.46 30.84 -34.19
C GLU A 313 21.33 32.17 -34.98
N GLN A 314 22.51 32.75 -35.25
CA GLN A 314 22.94 33.72 -36.27
C GLN A 314 21.93 34.40 -37.24
N LYS A 315 22.01 35.74 -37.34
CA LYS A 315 22.58 36.47 -38.51
C LYS A 315 22.46 38.02 -38.40
N THR A 316 23.62 38.68 -38.44
CA THR A 316 24.05 39.89 -39.19
C THR A 316 23.11 41.07 -39.55
N ASN A 317 23.72 42.27 -39.44
CA ASN A 317 23.48 43.57 -40.12
C ASN A 317 22.56 44.56 -39.38
N GLU A 318 23.09 45.64 -38.80
CA GLU A 318 23.51 46.95 -39.39
C GLU A 318 22.37 47.99 -39.39
N ASP A 319 22.72 49.16 -38.88
CA ASP A 319 22.12 50.49 -39.09
C ASP A 319 20.88 50.99 -38.33
N ASN A 320 21.19 52.00 -37.49
CA ASN A 320 20.55 53.32 -37.37
C ASN A 320 19.08 53.44 -36.91
N ILE A 321 18.87 54.23 -35.86
CA ILE A 321 18.25 55.58 -35.94
C ILE A 321 18.16 56.17 -34.51
N TYR A 322 18.79 57.33 -34.34
CA TYR A 322 18.69 58.20 -33.16
C TYR A 322 17.34 58.92 -33.13
N SER A 323 16.84 59.23 -31.93
CA SER A 323 16.21 60.53 -31.67
C SER A 323 16.27 60.91 -30.17
N ILE A 324 16.88 62.07 -29.97
CA ILE A 324 17.09 62.80 -28.73
C ILE A 324 15.82 63.60 -28.41
N THR A 325 15.51 63.84 -27.13
CA THR A 325 15.07 65.17 -26.68
C THR A 325 15.47 65.43 -25.22
N TYR A 326 16.16 66.55 -25.07
CA TYR A 326 16.67 67.15 -23.83
C TYR A 326 15.62 68.03 -23.14
N ASN A 327 15.95 68.38 -21.89
CA ASN A 327 15.60 69.58 -21.09
C ASN A 327 14.91 69.20 -19.76
N SER A 328 15.30 69.69 -18.59
CA SER A 328 16.18 70.82 -18.25
C SER A 328 16.38 70.92 -16.72
N ILE A 329 17.59 71.35 -16.28
CA ILE A 329 17.88 72.36 -15.23
C ILE A 329 17.40 72.07 -13.78
N SER A 330 18.07 72.39 -12.68
CA SER A 330 19.44 72.70 -12.21
C SER A 330 19.34 72.73 -10.67
N GLN A 331 20.48 72.80 -9.95
CA GLN A 331 20.75 73.29 -8.57
C GLN A 331 21.86 72.42 -7.95
N PHE A 332 23.00 72.88 -7.44
CA PHE A 332 23.66 74.18 -7.32
C PHE A 332 25.18 73.92 -7.31
#